data_AF-A0A410UPZ8-F1
#
_entry.id   AF-A0A410UPZ8-F1
#
_cell.length_a   1.000
_cell.length_b   1.000
_cell.length_c   1.000
_cell.angle_alpha   90.00
_cell.angle_beta   90.00
_cell.angle_gamma   90.00
#
_symmetry.space_group_name_H-M   'P 1'
#
loop_
_entity.id
_entity.type
_entity.pdbx_description
1 polymer ?
#
loop_
_entity_poly.entity_id
_entity_poly.type
_entity_poly.pdbx_seq_one_letter_code
_entity_poly.pdbx_strand_id
1 'polypeptide(L)'
;MKTFFSAIAAVVIGSAVNVPSALAGTATDALSTCLADNTTGKDRKEMARWIFVGMATHPEIKTLSNVTQAKREELDKSMAALITRLMTENCLVQARSAMEKDGGEAFKVAFGVVGKLAMQELMSNPNVNASFSDFAKYMDQKKFNSVFSNK
;
A
#
# COMPACT_ATOMS: atom_id res chain seq x y z
N MET A 1 -39.22 -8.40 21.34
CA MET A 1 -40.53 -8.90 20.90
C MET A 1 -41.09 -7.90 19.88
N LYS A 2 -41.20 -8.33 18.62
CA LYS A 2 -42.09 -7.80 17.54
C LYS A 2 -42.01 -6.28 17.25
N THR A 3 -41.16 -5.86 16.31
CA THR A 3 -41.48 -5.59 14.89
C THR A 3 -42.54 -4.51 14.67
N PHE A 4 -42.13 -3.26 14.47
CA PHE A 4 -42.83 -2.25 13.68
C PHE A 4 -41.85 -1.12 13.40
N PHE A 5 -41.30 -1.02 12.19
CA PHE A 5 -41.09 0.25 11.48
C PHE A 5 -40.85 -0.08 10.01
N SER A 6 -41.93 0.08 9.27
CA SER A 6 -42.02 -0.10 7.83
C SER A 6 -41.47 1.14 7.11
N ALA A 7 -40.71 0.89 6.05
CA ALA A 7 -40.57 1.71 4.85
C ALA A 7 -40.11 3.18 5.00
N ILE A 8 -38.81 3.40 4.82
CA ILE A 8 -38.31 4.59 4.14
C ILE A 8 -37.64 4.11 2.85
N ALA A 9 -38.27 4.43 1.72
CA ALA A 9 -37.72 4.19 0.39
C ALA A 9 -36.48 5.08 0.19
N ALA A 10 -35.29 4.48 0.17
CA ALA A 10 -34.07 5.13 -0.25
C ALA A 10 -34.01 5.12 -1.79
N VAL A 11 -34.19 6.28 -2.41
CA VAL A 11 -33.84 6.50 -3.81
C VAL A 11 -32.32 6.52 -3.91
N VAL A 12 -31.74 5.38 -4.26
CA VAL A 12 -30.32 5.24 -4.57
C VAL A 12 -30.13 5.66 -6.02
N ILE A 13 -29.76 6.93 -6.25
CA ILE A 13 -29.11 7.32 -7.50
C ILE A 13 -27.64 6.91 -7.36
N GLY A 14 -27.41 5.60 -7.47
CA GLY A 14 -26.10 5.02 -7.63
C GLY A 14 -25.81 4.94 -9.11
N SER A 15 -24.97 5.85 -9.61
CA SER A 15 -24.30 5.63 -10.89
C SER A 15 -23.55 4.31 -10.78
N ALA A 16 -24.05 3.27 -11.45
CA ALA A 16 -23.41 1.98 -11.57
C ALA A 16 -22.15 2.16 -12.42
N VAL A 17 -21.08 2.67 -11.81
CA VAL A 17 -19.73 2.37 -12.28
C VAL A 17 -19.51 0.89 -11.98
N ASN A 18 -19.75 0.05 -13.00
CA ASN A 18 -19.17 -1.28 -13.09
C ASN A 18 -17.65 -1.11 -13.06
N VAL A 19 -17.06 -1.03 -11.86
CA VAL A 19 -15.66 -1.35 -11.69
C VAL A 19 -15.61 -2.86 -11.90
N PRO A 20 -14.97 -3.37 -12.97
CA PRO A 20 -14.69 -4.78 -13.02
C PRO A 20 -13.89 -5.07 -11.75
N SER A 21 -14.42 -5.92 -10.88
CA SER A 21 -13.58 -6.57 -9.89
C SER A 21 -12.51 -7.28 -10.72
N ALA A 22 -11.33 -6.69 -10.81
CA ALA A 22 -10.15 -7.36 -11.31
C ALA A 22 -9.94 -8.52 -10.34
N LEU A 23 -10.52 -9.67 -10.67
CA LEU A 23 -10.17 -10.94 -10.10
C LEU A 23 -8.69 -11.08 -10.43
N ALA A 24 -7.82 -10.77 -9.47
CA ALA A 24 -6.42 -11.14 -9.57
C ALA A 24 -6.41 -12.61 -9.95
N GLY A 25 -5.92 -12.92 -11.14
CA GLY A 25 -5.85 -14.29 -11.61
C GLY A 25 -4.98 -15.10 -10.63
N THR A 26 -5.15 -16.41 -10.63
CA THR A 26 -4.34 -17.30 -9.79
C THR A 26 -2.83 -17.15 -10.07
N ALA A 27 -2.46 -16.63 -11.25
CA ALA A 27 -1.07 -16.31 -11.59
C ALA A 27 -0.58 -15.00 -10.94
N THR A 28 -1.42 -13.96 -10.87
CA THR A 28 -1.15 -12.73 -10.11
C THR A 28 -0.92 -13.02 -8.63
N ASP A 29 -1.75 -13.87 -8.03
CA ASP A 29 -1.60 -14.27 -6.62
C ASP A 29 -0.28 -15.04 -6.41
N ALA A 30 0.03 -15.99 -7.31
CA ALA A 30 1.29 -16.74 -7.24
C ALA A 30 2.52 -15.83 -7.35
N LEU A 31 2.48 -14.82 -8.24
CA LEU A 31 3.55 -13.82 -8.33
C LEU A 31 3.64 -13.01 -7.04
N SER A 32 2.51 -12.52 -6.52
CA SER A 32 2.43 -11.74 -5.28
C SER A 32 3.06 -12.49 -4.10
N THR A 33 2.69 -13.76 -3.92
CA THR A 33 3.25 -14.64 -2.88
C THR A 33 4.75 -14.82 -3.08
N CYS A 34 5.20 -15.12 -4.30
CA CYS A 34 6.62 -15.32 -4.56
C CYS A 34 7.45 -14.08 -4.22
N LEU A 35 6.99 -12.89 -4.61
CA LEU A 35 7.68 -11.64 -4.29
C LEU A 35 7.72 -11.38 -2.77
N ALA A 36 6.63 -11.64 -2.06
CA ALA A 36 6.58 -11.53 -0.61
C ALA A 36 7.60 -12.46 0.07
N ASP A 37 7.65 -13.72 -0.36
CA ASP A 37 8.54 -14.73 0.23
C ASP A 37 10.02 -14.51 -0.10
N ASN A 38 10.33 -13.90 -1.25
CA ASN A 38 11.70 -13.69 -1.72
C ASN A 38 12.23 -12.26 -1.45
N THR A 39 11.49 -11.45 -0.69
CA THR A 39 11.96 -10.16 -0.20
C THR A 39 12.35 -10.24 1.28
N THR A 40 13.58 -9.86 1.57
CA THR A 40 14.10 -9.78 2.94
C THR A 40 13.61 -8.51 3.65
N GLY A 41 13.78 -8.44 4.97
CA GLY A 41 13.54 -7.18 5.71
C GLY A 41 14.42 -6.03 5.23
N LYS A 42 15.63 -6.31 4.71
CA LYS A 42 16.48 -5.29 4.08
C LYS A 42 15.84 -4.79 2.78
N ASP A 43 15.43 -5.70 1.90
CA ASP A 43 14.77 -5.35 0.62
C ASP A 43 13.53 -4.48 0.87
N ARG A 44 12.68 -4.87 1.83
CA ARG A 44 11.49 -4.11 2.21
C ARG A 44 11.80 -2.71 2.73
N LYS A 45 12.84 -2.55 3.54
CA LYS A 45 13.28 -1.21 4.01
C LYS A 45 13.85 -0.35 2.88
N GLU A 46 14.59 -0.94 1.95
CA GLU A 46 15.10 -0.23 0.77
C GLU A 46 13.95 0.21 -0.14
N MET A 47 12.99 -0.67 -0.38
CA MET A 47 11.75 -0.35 -1.12
C MET A 47 10.97 0.77 -0.44
N ALA A 48 10.80 0.73 0.88
CA ALA A 48 10.07 1.77 1.60
C ALA A 48 10.77 3.15 1.50
N ARG A 49 12.10 3.16 1.55
CA ARG A 49 12.90 4.37 1.30
C ARG A 49 12.72 4.86 -0.13
N TRP A 50 12.75 3.96 -1.11
CA TRP A 50 12.51 4.27 -2.52
C TRP A 50 11.12 4.89 -2.74
N ILE A 51 10.07 4.33 -2.13
CA ILE A 51 8.71 4.89 -2.15
C ILE A 51 8.69 6.30 -1.55
N PHE A 52 9.27 6.49 -0.36
CA PHE A 52 9.30 7.79 0.30
C PHE A 52 9.99 8.86 -0.55
N VAL A 53 11.14 8.56 -1.15
CA VAL A 53 11.85 9.55 -1.98
C VAL A 53 11.11 9.87 -3.28
N GLY A 54 10.37 8.91 -3.84
CA GLY A 54 9.46 9.13 -4.94
C GLY A 54 8.31 10.07 -4.55
N MET A 55 7.64 9.80 -3.42
CA MET A 55 6.57 10.66 -2.89
C MET A 55 7.05 12.08 -2.58
N ALA A 56 8.28 12.22 -2.07
CA ALA A 56 8.88 13.51 -1.77
C ALA A 56 9.13 14.41 -3.00
N THR A 57 8.93 13.89 -4.22
CA THR A 57 8.96 14.71 -5.44
C THR A 57 7.65 15.48 -5.69
N HIS A 58 6.55 15.09 -5.03
CA HIS A 58 5.25 15.75 -5.16
C HIS A 58 5.35 17.22 -4.72
N PRO A 59 4.79 18.19 -5.47
CA PRO A 59 4.91 19.63 -5.15
C PRO A 59 4.52 20.00 -3.71
N GLU A 60 3.42 19.44 -3.23
CA GLU A 60 2.91 19.66 -1.86
C GLU A 60 3.76 19.01 -0.74
N ILE A 61 4.62 18.05 -1.08
CA ILE A 61 5.41 17.28 -0.10
C ILE A 61 6.88 17.69 -0.14
N LYS A 62 7.38 18.15 -1.28
CA LYS A 62 8.80 18.45 -1.51
C LYS A 62 9.38 19.42 -0.47
N THR A 63 8.59 20.37 0.02
CA THR A 63 9.01 21.33 1.07
C THR A 63 9.29 20.68 2.42
N LEU A 64 8.79 19.46 2.66
CA LEU A 64 8.97 18.68 3.88
C LEU A 64 10.22 17.78 3.84
N SER A 65 11.01 17.80 2.76
CA SER A 65 12.09 16.84 2.53
C SER A 65 13.33 17.48 1.92
N ASN A 66 14.51 17.07 2.42
CA ASN A 66 15.82 17.46 1.89
C ASN A 66 16.47 16.39 0.99
N VAL A 67 15.67 15.48 0.43
CA VAL A 67 16.18 14.39 -0.42
C VAL A 67 16.81 14.94 -1.71
N THR A 68 18.08 14.61 -1.91
CA THR A 68 18.86 15.02 -3.09
C THR A 68 18.59 14.15 -4.31
N GLN A 69 18.93 14.65 -5.49
CA GLN A 69 18.87 13.88 -6.74
C GLN A 69 19.78 12.64 -6.68
N ALA A 70 21.01 12.78 -6.18
CA ALA A 70 21.94 11.67 -6.04
C ALA A 70 21.39 10.54 -5.15
N LYS A 71 20.67 10.88 -4.06
CA LYS A 71 20.05 9.87 -3.19
C LYS A 71 18.86 9.18 -3.86
N ARG A 72 18.11 9.87 -4.71
CA ARG A 72 17.07 9.25 -5.54
C ARG A 72 17.67 8.24 -6.50
N GLU A 73 18.70 8.63 -7.24
CA GLU A 73 19.37 7.76 -8.22
C GLU A 73 20.01 6.52 -7.57
N GLU A 74 20.58 6.65 -6.37
CA GLU A 74 21.05 5.51 -5.57
C GLU A 74 19.91 4.52 -5.29
N LEU A 75 18.77 5.02 -4.82
CA LEU A 75 17.61 4.18 -4.49
C LEU A 75 16.94 3.59 -5.74
N ASP A 76 16.91 4.32 -6.85
CA ASP A 76 16.42 3.81 -8.15
C ASP A 76 17.26 2.64 -8.63
N LYS A 77 18.60 2.72 -8.52
CA LYS A 77 19.51 1.62 -8.86
C LYS A 77 19.29 0.40 -7.96
N SER A 78 19.15 0.60 -6.66
CA SER A 78 18.85 -0.49 -5.72
C SER A 78 17.51 -1.16 -6.04
N MET A 79 16.47 -0.37 -6.32
CA MET A 79 15.15 -0.90 -6.66
C MET A 79 15.15 -1.64 -8.00
N ALA A 80 15.87 -1.12 -9.01
CA ALA A 80 16.05 -1.79 -10.29
C ALA A 80 16.76 -3.14 -10.15
N ALA A 81 17.83 -3.20 -9.34
CA ALA A 81 18.53 -4.45 -9.06
C ALA A 81 17.64 -5.46 -8.33
N LEU A 82 16.85 -5.00 -7.35
CA LEU A 82 15.90 -5.83 -6.62
C LEU A 82 14.82 -6.43 -7.55
N ILE A 83 14.16 -5.60 -8.35
CA ILE A 83 13.14 -6.09 -9.30
C ILE A 83 13.75 -7.02 -10.33
N THR A 84 14.95 -6.73 -10.84
CA THR A 84 15.63 -7.60 -11.79
C THR A 84 15.82 -8.99 -11.19
N ARG A 85 16.47 -9.08 -10.03
CA ARG A 85 16.68 -10.35 -9.32
C ARG A 85 15.37 -11.10 -9.08
N LEU A 86 14.34 -10.41 -8.59
CA LEU A 86 13.05 -11.03 -8.30
C LEU A 86 12.39 -11.59 -9.58
N MET A 87 12.37 -10.83 -10.66
CA MET A 87 11.65 -11.21 -11.89
C MET A 87 12.42 -12.18 -12.77
N THR A 88 13.76 -12.15 -12.75
CA THR A 88 14.58 -12.99 -13.64
C THR A 88 15.13 -14.24 -12.97
N GLU A 89 15.17 -14.29 -11.64
CA GLU A 89 15.77 -15.41 -10.90
C GLU A 89 14.77 -16.01 -9.90
N ASN A 90 14.37 -15.25 -8.87
CA ASN A 90 13.61 -15.83 -7.76
C ASN A 90 12.16 -16.22 -8.12
N CYS A 91 11.49 -15.38 -8.91
CA CYS A 91 10.07 -15.51 -9.26
C CYS A 91 9.84 -15.62 -10.76
N LEU A 92 10.84 -16.07 -11.52
CA LEU A 92 10.80 -16.12 -12.99
C LEU A 92 9.58 -16.87 -13.52
N VAL A 93 9.25 -18.03 -12.93
CA VAL A 93 8.14 -18.87 -13.39
C VAL A 93 6.81 -18.17 -13.18
N GLN A 94 6.60 -17.57 -12.00
CA GLN A 94 5.39 -16.85 -11.64
C GLN A 94 5.26 -15.56 -12.46
N ALA A 95 6.37 -14.83 -12.67
CA ALA A 95 6.41 -13.61 -13.46
C ALA A 95 6.02 -13.88 -14.92
N ARG A 96 6.54 -14.96 -15.52
CA ARG A 96 6.13 -15.40 -16.87
C ARG A 96 4.66 -15.79 -16.92
N SER A 97 4.20 -16.63 -15.98
CA SER A 97 2.79 -17.05 -15.97
C SER A 97 1.83 -15.89 -15.74
N ALA A 98 2.20 -14.91 -14.91
CA ALA A 98 1.39 -13.73 -14.64
C ALA A 98 1.33 -12.83 -15.88
N MET A 99 2.45 -12.62 -16.57
CA MET A 99 2.46 -11.88 -17.83
C MET A 99 1.60 -12.53 -18.91
N GLU A 100 1.70 -13.86 -19.06
CA GLU A 100 0.98 -14.61 -20.09
C GLU A 100 -0.54 -14.66 -19.86
N LYS A 101 -0.98 -14.78 -18.61
CA LYS A 101 -2.39 -14.99 -18.27
C LYS A 101 -3.12 -13.71 -17.89
N ASP A 102 -2.45 -12.84 -17.15
CA ASP A 102 -3.07 -11.70 -16.47
C ASP A 102 -2.49 -10.36 -16.96
N GLY A 103 -1.42 -10.38 -17.77
CA GLY A 103 -0.80 -9.21 -18.38
C GLY A 103 -0.08 -8.29 -17.41
N GLY A 104 0.14 -7.05 -17.84
CA GLY A 104 0.92 -6.05 -17.08
C GLY A 104 0.30 -5.64 -15.74
N GLU A 105 -1.03 -5.72 -15.59
CA GLU A 105 -1.71 -5.36 -14.34
C GLU A 105 -1.34 -6.31 -13.19
N ALA A 106 -1.03 -7.57 -13.50
CA ALA A 106 -0.56 -8.55 -12.52
C ALA A 106 0.68 -8.06 -11.75
N PHE A 107 1.60 -7.39 -12.43
CA PHE A 107 2.81 -6.84 -11.82
C PHE A 107 2.49 -5.67 -10.89
N LYS A 108 1.49 -4.86 -11.24
CA LYS A 108 1.05 -3.73 -10.42
C LYS A 108 0.43 -4.20 -9.11
N VAL A 109 -0.43 -5.23 -9.18
CA VAL A 109 -1.02 -5.88 -8.02
C VAL A 109 0.05 -6.55 -7.16
N ALA A 110 0.93 -7.36 -7.77
CA ALA A 110 1.98 -8.07 -7.05
C ALA A 110 2.98 -7.13 -6.37
N PHE A 111 3.38 -6.06 -7.05
CA PHE A 111 4.22 -5.01 -6.46
C PHE A 111 3.51 -4.27 -5.32
N GLY A 112 2.19 -4.09 -5.42
CA GLY A 112 1.36 -3.53 -4.36
C GLY A 112 1.41 -4.35 -3.06
N VAL A 113 1.45 -5.68 -3.16
CA VAL A 113 1.61 -6.57 -1.99
C VAL A 113 2.96 -6.36 -1.31
N VAL A 114 4.06 -6.32 -2.07
CA VAL A 114 5.39 -6.05 -1.50
C VAL A 114 5.46 -4.64 -0.91
N GLY A 115 4.85 -3.65 -1.57
CA GLY A 115 4.77 -2.27 -1.08
C GLY A 115 4.03 -2.18 0.26
N LYS A 116 2.97 -2.96 0.44
CA LYS A 116 2.27 -3.09 1.73
C LYS A 116 3.19 -3.65 2.80
N LEU A 117 3.95 -4.71 2.51
CA LEU A 117 4.91 -5.28 3.46
C LEU A 117 6.02 -4.28 3.81
N ALA A 118 6.52 -3.52 2.82
CA ALA A 118 7.50 -2.46 3.01
C ALA A 118 6.98 -1.34 3.93
N MET A 119 5.72 -0.93 3.77
CA MET A 119 5.11 0.06 4.66
C MET A 119 4.89 -0.49 6.07
N GLN A 120 4.41 -1.74 6.19
CA GLN A 120 4.24 -2.42 7.49
C GLN A 120 5.58 -2.53 8.24
N GLU A 121 6.67 -2.83 7.53
CA GLU A 121 8.02 -2.86 8.10
C GLU A 121 8.40 -1.49 8.70
N LEU A 122 8.12 -0.38 8.01
CA LEU A 122 8.37 0.96 8.57
C LEU A 122 7.48 1.29 9.77
N MET A 123 6.19 0.99 9.67
CA MET A 123 5.21 1.28 10.73
C MET A 123 5.43 0.44 12.00
N SER A 124 6.14 -0.68 11.89
CA SER A 124 6.56 -1.48 13.05
C SER A 124 7.59 -0.76 13.93
N ASN A 125 8.23 0.29 13.42
CA ASN A 125 9.15 1.11 14.20
C ASN A 125 8.38 1.93 15.26
N PRO A 126 8.76 1.86 16.54
CA PRO A 126 8.02 2.53 17.61
C PRO A 126 8.00 4.06 17.46
N ASN A 127 9.06 4.67 16.92
CA ASN A 127 9.11 6.12 16.71
C ASN A 127 8.16 6.56 15.60
N VAL A 128 8.03 5.75 14.54
CA VAL A 128 7.08 6.01 13.44
C VAL A 128 5.64 5.90 13.95
N ASN A 129 5.34 4.83 14.70
CA ASN A 129 4.02 4.62 15.28
C ASN A 129 3.64 5.75 16.27
N ALA A 130 4.56 6.14 17.15
CA ALA A 130 4.36 7.27 18.06
C ALA A 130 4.07 8.58 17.29
N SER A 131 4.84 8.87 16.24
CA SER A 131 4.62 10.06 15.39
C SER A 131 3.21 10.08 14.76
N PHE A 132 2.71 8.93 14.29
CA PHE A 132 1.34 8.84 13.78
C PHE A 132 0.25 9.04 14.83
N SER A 133 0.57 8.90 16.12
CA SER A 133 -0.37 9.09 17.23
C SER A 133 -0.29 10.49 17.84
N ASP A 134 0.76 11.26 17.55
CA ASP A 134 1.01 12.56 18.17
C ASP A 134 -0.09 13.60 17.89
N PHE A 135 -0.89 13.44 16.82
CA PHE A 135 -2.01 14.34 16.56
C PHE A 135 -3.09 14.27 17.65
N ALA A 136 -3.16 13.15 18.40
CA ALA A 136 -4.17 12.93 19.42
C ALA A 136 -4.15 14.00 20.52
N LYS A 137 -2.98 14.60 20.80
CA LYS A 137 -2.85 15.69 21.78
C LYS A 137 -3.57 16.98 21.36
N TYR A 138 -3.93 17.11 20.09
CA TYR A 138 -4.66 18.24 19.54
C TYR A 138 -6.15 17.96 19.33
N MET A 139 -6.63 16.75 19.63
CA MET A 139 -8.04 16.39 19.49
C MET A 139 -8.91 17.09 20.54
N ASP A 140 -10.12 17.50 20.14
CA ASP A 140 -11.11 18.07 21.05
C ASP A 140 -11.73 16.96 21.90
N GLN A 141 -11.11 16.71 23.06
CA GLN A 141 -11.56 15.67 23.97
C GLN A 141 -12.98 15.91 24.48
N LYS A 142 -13.48 17.16 24.52
CA LYS A 142 -14.86 17.42 24.92
C LYS A 142 -15.84 16.91 23.88
N LYS A 143 -15.57 17.14 22.59
CA LYS A 143 -16.38 16.60 21.48
C LYS A 143 -16.34 15.07 21.41
N PHE A 144 -15.16 14.47 21.64
CA PHE A 144 -15.07 13.01 21.69
C PHE A 144 -15.85 12.45 22.89
N ASN A 145 -15.69 13.03 24.07
CA ASN A 145 -16.42 12.59 25.26
C ASN A 145 -17.95 12.78 25.11
N SER A 146 -18.42 13.85 24.46
CA SER A 146 -19.86 14.05 24.26
C SER A 146 -20.52 13.01 23.35
N VAL A 147 -19.73 12.32 22.50
CA VAL A 147 -20.21 11.26 21.61
C VAL A 147 -20.01 9.87 22.23
N PHE A 148 -18.92 9.65 22.97
CA PHE A 148 -18.50 8.30 23.40
C PHE A 148 -18.62 8.02 24.92
N SER A 149 -18.82 9.02 25.77
CA SER A 149 -18.91 8.84 27.24
C SER A 149 -20.32 8.62 27.78
N ASN A 150 -21.35 8.62 26.93
CA ASN A 150 -22.75 8.37 27.32
C ASN A 150 -23.21 6.93 27.00
N LYS A 151 -22.45 5.93 27.48
CA LYS A 151 -22.91 4.54 27.59
C LYS A 151 -22.77 4.06 29.03
#